data_AF-A0AAV2J182-F1
#
_entry.id   AF-A0AAV2J182-F1
#
_cell.length_a   1.000
_cell.length_b   1.000
_cell.length_c   1.000
_cell.angle_alpha   90.00
_cell.angle_beta   90.00
_cell.angle_gamma   90.00
#
_symmetry.space_group_name_H-M   'P 1'
#
loop_
_entity.id
_entity.type
_entity.pdbx_description
1 polymer ?
#
loop_
_entity_poly.entity_id
_entity_poly.type
_entity_poly.pdbx_seq_one_letter_code
_entity_poly.pdbx_strand_id
1 'polypeptide(L)'
;MDSEASDLLNELQVKLNSVLDDLSSTFGNSFQSQMRECMRQMASLLYQIKGPLNDNTKNQVEADSDNMLRPLMDFLDGKLTLFATVCEKTVLKRVLKELWRIVMTSLEKNIVLPQGNDTFGAQILSAAKELGQLSKLKDHMAGEAKSLSLRQCAVMDVALDTIKQYFHAGGNGLKKAFLEKSPELSSLRHALSLYTQTTDTLIKTFVSSQHAQGSCVDKPIGEVCVHIELYTHPKSGERKVTAKVVGASDLKWQTSGMFRPFVEITMIGPHLSDKKRKFQTKSKNNSWSPKFNETFHFILGNQDGFECYELQLCVKDYCFGRADSVVGVAVVQLRDIKGNCACWCPLGYRLHMDDTGLTATRILSQRSNDDVAKEFVRLKSETRSAEEGT
;
A
#
# COMPACT_ATOMS: atom_id res chain seq x y z
N MET A 1 -30.91 -46.30 -7.56
CA MET A 1 -30.88 -45.51 -6.32
C MET A 1 -31.89 -44.40 -6.49
N ASP A 2 -32.70 -44.13 -5.46
CA ASP A 2 -33.70 -43.07 -5.50
C ASP A 2 -33.01 -41.71 -5.69
N SER A 3 -33.44 -40.93 -6.68
CA SER A 3 -32.82 -39.64 -7.05
C SER A 3 -32.86 -38.66 -5.88
N GLU A 4 -33.99 -38.64 -5.18
CA GLU A 4 -34.23 -37.72 -4.06
C GLU A 4 -33.35 -38.06 -2.85
N ALA A 5 -33.14 -39.35 -2.58
CA ALA A 5 -32.21 -39.80 -1.55
C ALA A 5 -30.74 -39.50 -1.91
N SER A 6 -30.38 -39.61 -3.20
CA SER A 6 -29.04 -39.25 -3.68
C SER A 6 -28.76 -37.76 -3.50
N ASP A 7 -29.72 -36.90 -3.81
CA ASP A 7 -29.58 -35.45 -3.67
C ASP A 7 -29.44 -35.03 -2.21
N LEU A 8 -30.23 -35.62 -1.31
CA LEU A 8 -30.14 -35.37 0.13
C LEU A 8 -28.79 -35.79 0.72
N LEU A 9 -28.24 -36.93 0.30
CA LEU A 9 -26.93 -37.41 0.74
C LEU A 9 -25.79 -36.53 0.21
N ASN A 10 -25.88 -36.06 -1.03
CA ASN A 10 -24.93 -35.10 -1.60
C ASN A 10 -24.95 -33.78 -0.83
N GLU A 11 -26.14 -33.25 -0.50
CA GLU A 11 -26.27 -32.03 0.29
C GLU A 11 -25.67 -32.20 1.70
N LEU A 12 -25.92 -33.34 2.36
CA LEU A 12 -25.33 -33.65 3.65
C LEU A 12 -23.80 -33.71 3.57
N GLN A 13 -23.25 -34.32 2.51
CA GLN A 13 -21.81 -34.38 2.29
C GLN A 13 -21.19 -32.99 2.14
N VAL A 14 -21.86 -32.06 1.43
CA VAL A 14 -21.42 -30.67 1.33
C VAL A 14 -21.42 -29.97 2.69
N LYS A 15 -22.49 -30.15 3.49
CA LYS A 15 -22.59 -29.57 4.84
C LYS A 15 -21.48 -30.09 5.76
N LEU A 16 -21.25 -31.40 5.79
CA LEU A 16 -20.18 -32.01 6.59
C LEU A 16 -18.79 -31.52 6.16
N ASN A 17 -18.57 -31.35 4.85
CA ASN A 17 -17.34 -30.77 4.34
C ASN A 17 -17.13 -29.33 4.80
N SER A 18 -18.19 -28.50 4.80
CA SER A 18 -18.11 -27.13 5.32
C SER A 18 -17.76 -27.11 6.81
N VAL A 19 -18.41 -27.95 7.63
CA VAL A 19 -18.12 -28.03 9.07
C VAL A 19 -16.67 -28.44 9.33
N LEU A 20 -16.13 -29.37 8.54
CA LEU A 20 -14.71 -29.75 8.65
C LEU A 20 -13.76 -28.60 8.29
N ASP A 21 -14.12 -27.75 7.32
CA ASP A 21 -13.33 -26.57 6.96
C ASP A 21 -13.39 -25.51 8.08
N ASP A 22 -14.57 -25.27 8.66
CA ASP A 22 -14.74 -24.33 9.78
C ASP A 22 -13.98 -24.78 11.04
N LEU A 23 -14.02 -26.09 11.34
CA LEU A 23 -13.23 -26.67 12.43
C LEU A 23 -11.74 -26.56 12.17
N SER A 24 -11.30 -26.82 10.93
CA SER A 24 -9.89 -26.66 10.53
C SER A 24 -9.45 -25.20 10.65
N SER A 25 -10.31 -24.24 10.30
CA SER A 25 -10.04 -22.81 10.47
C SER A 25 -9.96 -22.40 11.93
N THR A 26 -10.90 -22.85 12.75
CA THR A 26 -10.91 -22.60 14.20
C THR A 26 -9.63 -23.16 14.85
N PHE A 27 -9.24 -24.38 14.45
CA PHE A 27 -7.99 -24.99 14.89
C PHE A 27 -6.77 -24.21 14.44
N GLY A 28 -6.69 -23.81 13.17
CA GLY A 28 -5.60 -22.96 12.67
C GLY A 28 -5.50 -21.65 13.43
N ASN A 29 -6.63 -20.99 13.69
CA ASN A 29 -6.69 -19.71 14.39
C ASN A 29 -6.18 -19.80 15.84
N SER A 30 -6.29 -20.96 16.48
CA SER A 30 -5.71 -21.19 17.82
C SER A 30 -4.19 -20.98 17.87
N PHE A 31 -3.49 -21.17 16.73
CA PHE A 31 -2.04 -21.00 16.64
C PHE A 31 -1.62 -19.56 16.30
N GLN A 32 -2.55 -18.64 16.01
CA GLN A 32 -2.17 -17.29 15.57
C GLN A 32 -1.28 -16.55 16.57
N SER A 33 -1.50 -16.71 17.87
CA SER A 33 -0.67 -16.03 18.88
C SER A 33 0.77 -16.53 18.88
N GLN A 34 0.96 -17.86 18.78
CA GLN A 34 2.28 -18.47 18.71
C GLN A 34 2.96 -18.14 17.38
N MET A 35 2.20 -18.18 16.29
CA MET A 35 2.68 -17.78 14.97
C MET A 35 3.17 -16.34 14.96
N ARG A 36 2.43 -15.40 15.57
CA ARG A 36 2.87 -14.00 15.69
C ARG A 36 4.19 -13.86 16.44
N GLU A 37 4.40 -14.64 17.50
CA GLU A 37 5.67 -14.63 18.24
C GLU A 37 6.83 -15.19 17.40
N CYS A 38 6.61 -16.31 16.69
CA CYS A 38 7.58 -16.83 15.72
C CYS A 38 7.93 -15.76 14.68
N MET A 39 6.93 -15.09 14.09
CA MET A 39 7.14 -14.04 13.09
C MET A 39 7.91 -12.84 13.66
N ARG A 40 7.66 -12.46 14.91
CA ARG A 40 8.41 -11.39 15.59
C ARG A 40 9.89 -11.75 15.74
N GLN A 41 10.18 -12.99 16.12
CA GLN A 41 11.56 -13.49 16.23
C GLN A 41 12.24 -13.58 14.87
N MET A 42 11.55 -14.13 13.86
CA MET A 42 12.02 -14.15 12.47
C MET A 42 12.34 -12.74 11.95
N ALA A 43 11.44 -11.78 12.18
CA ALA A 43 11.65 -10.39 11.78
C ALA A 43 12.89 -9.79 12.47
N SER A 44 13.06 -10.04 13.77
CA SER A 44 14.25 -9.58 14.52
C SER A 44 15.54 -10.11 13.90
N LEU A 45 15.58 -11.41 13.54
CA LEU A 45 16.73 -12.04 12.90
C LEU A 45 16.97 -11.47 11.49
N LEU A 46 15.91 -11.31 10.70
CA LEU A 46 15.99 -10.71 9.36
C LEU A 46 16.57 -9.30 9.41
N TYR A 47 16.12 -8.46 10.34
CA TYR A 47 16.58 -7.08 10.48
C TYR A 47 18.03 -6.96 10.98
N GLN A 48 18.59 -8.02 11.56
CA GLN A 48 20.02 -8.06 11.92
C GLN A 48 20.93 -8.33 10.72
N ILE A 49 20.39 -8.89 9.63
CA ILE A 49 21.14 -9.15 8.40
C ILE A 49 21.48 -7.82 7.73
N LYS A 50 22.78 -7.55 7.61
CA LYS A 50 23.33 -6.34 6.98
C LYS A 50 24.38 -6.71 5.95
N GLY A 51 24.59 -5.82 4.97
CA GLY A 51 25.63 -5.93 3.95
C GLY A 51 25.08 -6.11 2.54
N PRO A 52 25.91 -5.85 1.51
CA PRO A 52 25.51 -5.93 0.11
C PRO A 52 25.24 -7.38 -0.32
N LEU A 53 24.44 -7.55 -1.38
CA LEU A 53 24.35 -8.80 -2.13
C LEU A 53 25.46 -8.83 -3.18
N ASN A 54 26.35 -9.81 -3.10
CA ASN A 54 27.40 -10.12 -4.09
C ASN A 54 27.64 -11.64 -4.14
N ASP A 55 28.33 -12.13 -5.16
CA ASP A 55 28.45 -13.57 -5.44
C ASP A 55 28.99 -14.40 -4.27
N ASN A 56 29.89 -13.85 -3.46
CA ASN A 56 30.41 -14.50 -2.25
C ASN A 56 29.37 -14.62 -1.11
N THR A 57 28.39 -13.72 -1.04
CA THR A 57 27.33 -13.77 -0.01
C THR A 57 26.20 -14.72 -0.36
N LYS A 58 26.16 -15.30 -1.57
CA LYS A 58 25.06 -16.19 -1.97
C LYS A 58 24.97 -17.45 -1.10
N ASN A 59 26.13 -18.02 -0.73
CA ASN A 59 26.22 -19.14 0.23
C ASN A 59 25.81 -18.71 1.65
N GLN A 60 25.98 -17.42 1.98
CA GLN A 60 25.57 -16.87 3.27
C GLN A 60 24.05 -16.62 3.33
N VAL A 61 23.40 -16.35 2.19
CA VAL A 61 21.94 -16.14 2.12
C VAL A 61 21.17 -17.39 2.55
N GLU A 62 21.62 -18.58 2.15
CA GLU A 62 21.02 -19.85 2.58
C GLU A 62 21.16 -20.04 4.10
N ALA A 63 22.37 -19.86 4.63
CA ALA A 63 22.62 -19.96 6.08
C ALA A 63 21.83 -18.91 6.89
N ASP A 64 21.74 -17.67 6.38
CA ASP A 64 20.96 -16.59 7.00
C ASP A 64 19.46 -16.91 6.97
N SER A 65 18.98 -17.51 5.87
CA SER A 65 17.59 -17.99 5.73
C SER A 65 17.28 -19.08 6.74
N ASP A 66 18.15 -20.09 6.87
CA ASP A 66 17.96 -21.18 7.83
C ASP A 66 17.93 -20.66 9.28
N ASN A 67 18.85 -19.75 9.61
CA ASN A 67 18.86 -19.09 10.92
C ASN A 67 17.58 -18.28 11.16
N MET A 68 17.12 -17.51 10.17
CA MET A 68 15.89 -16.73 10.27
C MET A 68 14.67 -17.64 10.46
N LEU A 69 14.58 -18.76 9.74
CA LEU A 69 13.44 -19.68 9.75
C LEU A 69 13.31 -20.50 11.03
N ARG A 70 14.40 -20.65 11.79
CA ARG A 70 14.47 -21.52 12.95
C ARG A 70 13.29 -21.39 13.94
N PRO A 71 12.86 -20.19 14.38
CA PRO A 71 11.72 -20.06 15.30
C PRO A 71 10.40 -20.64 14.76
N LEU A 72 10.19 -20.54 13.44
CA LEU A 72 9.01 -21.09 12.79
C LEU A 72 9.14 -22.59 12.57
N MET A 73 10.31 -23.07 12.14
CA MET A 73 10.53 -24.49 11.90
C MET A 73 10.46 -25.30 13.20
N ASP A 74 11.05 -24.82 14.29
CA ASP A 74 10.97 -25.48 15.61
C ASP A 74 9.51 -25.61 16.09
N PHE A 75 8.70 -24.57 15.84
CA PHE A 75 7.27 -24.60 16.14
C PHE A 75 6.51 -25.59 15.24
N LEU A 76 6.75 -25.56 13.92
CA LEU A 76 6.06 -26.43 12.97
C LEU A 76 6.46 -27.90 13.16
N ASP A 77 7.72 -28.20 13.46
CA ASP A 77 8.22 -29.57 13.58
C ASP A 77 7.56 -30.35 14.71
N GLY A 78 7.44 -29.71 15.88
CA GLY A 78 6.74 -30.31 17.02
C GLY A 78 5.23 -30.52 16.76
N LYS A 79 4.60 -29.69 15.92
CA LYS A 79 3.15 -29.74 15.67
C LYS A 79 2.77 -30.61 14.48
N LEU A 80 3.44 -30.46 13.34
CA LEU A 80 3.14 -31.20 12.12
C LEU A 80 3.43 -32.69 12.27
N THR A 81 4.49 -33.06 13.01
CA THR A 81 4.77 -34.47 13.33
C THR A 81 3.65 -35.09 14.16
N LEU A 82 3.13 -34.35 15.15
CA LEU A 82 1.97 -34.78 15.93
C LEU A 82 0.70 -34.89 15.05
N PHE A 83 0.45 -33.93 14.17
CA PHE A 83 -0.73 -33.99 13.29
C PHE A 83 -0.65 -35.14 12.29
N ALA A 84 0.54 -35.40 11.74
CA ALA A 84 0.75 -36.51 10.81
C ALA A 84 0.51 -37.89 11.46
N THR A 85 0.69 -38.00 12.77
CA THR A 85 0.48 -39.26 13.51
C THR A 85 -0.95 -39.45 13.99
N VAL A 86 -1.64 -38.36 14.37
CA VAL A 86 -2.97 -38.44 15.00
C VAL A 86 -4.10 -38.17 14.01
N CYS A 87 -3.88 -37.37 12.98
CA CYS A 87 -4.95 -36.97 12.06
C CYS A 87 -5.16 -37.96 10.92
N GLU A 88 -6.42 -38.18 10.56
CA GLU A 88 -6.77 -38.86 9.31
C GLU A 88 -6.31 -38.04 8.10
N LYS A 89 -5.95 -38.71 6.99
CA LYS A 89 -5.24 -38.09 5.86
C LYS A 89 -6.01 -36.91 5.24
N THR A 90 -7.33 -36.96 5.18
CA THR A 90 -8.14 -35.86 4.65
C THR A 90 -8.16 -34.66 5.61
N VAL A 91 -8.29 -34.91 6.91
CA VAL A 91 -8.24 -33.89 7.98
C VAL A 91 -6.87 -33.24 8.02
N LEU A 92 -5.79 -34.02 8.00
CA LEU A 92 -4.41 -33.51 7.95
C LEU A 92 -4.21 -32.54 6.80
N LYS A 93 -4.72 -32.87 5.60
CA LYS A 93 -4.63 -31.97 4.44
C LYS A 93 -5.37 -30.66 4.64
N ARG A 94 -6.54 -30.66 5.28
CA ARG A 94 -7.30 -29.42 5.57
C ARG A 94 -6.55 -28.55 6.60
N VAL A 95 -6.05 -29.18 7.66
CA VAL A 95 -5.22 -28.50 8.68
C VAL A 95 -3.96 -27.90 8.05
N LEU A 96 -3.25 -28.65 7.20
CA LEU A 96 -2.05 -28.14 6.51
C LEU A 96 -2.36 -26.97 5.58
N LYS A 97 -3.49 -27.00 4.85
CA LYS A 97 -3.91 -25.87 4.00
C LYS A 97 -4.16 -24.61 4.83
N GLU A 98 -4.82 -24.76 5.97
CA GLU A 98 -5.10 -23.62 6.83
C GLU A 98 -3.84 -23.08 7.52
N LEU A 99 -2.97 -23.96 8.01
CA LEU A 99 -1.68 -23.54 8.56
C LEU A 99 -0.81 -22.84 7.51
N TRP A 100 -0.76 -23.36 6.28
CA TRP A 100 -0.08 -22.70 5.17
C TRP A 100 -0.60 -21.28 4.95
N ARG A 101 -1.93 -21.12 4.86
CA ARG A 101 -2.58 -19.82 4.72
C ARG A 101 -2.18 -18.86 5.84
N ILE A 102 -2.21 -19.35 7.09
CA ILE A 102 -1.84 -18.56 8.28
C ILE A 102 -0.36 -18.17 8.25
N VAL A 103 0.55 -19.08 7.91
CA VAL A 103 2.00 -18.78 7.82
C VAL A 103 2.26 -17.73 6.74
N MET A 104 1.72 -17.91 5.52
CA MET A 104 1.91 -16.95 4.42
C MET A 104 1.33 -15.57 4.76
N THR A 105 0.09 -15.54 5.25
CA THR A 105 -0.57 -14.28 5.67
C THR A 105 0.19 -13.60 6.80
N SER A 106 0.77 -14.37 7.72
CA SER A 106 1.53 -13.81 8.85
C SER A 106 2.89 -13.28 8.42
N LEU A 107 3.59 -13.95 7.49
CA LEU A 107 4.83 -13.44 6.90
C LEU A 107 4.58 -12.12 6.17
N GLU A 108 3.51 -12.07 5.38
CA GLU A 108 3.10 -10.86 4.67
C GLU A 108 2.79 -9.72 5.63
N LYS A 109 1.89 -9.92 6.61
CA LYS A 109 1.41 -8.83 7.46
C LYS A 109 2.36 -8.40 8.57
N ASN A 110 3.34 -9.22 8.96
CA ASN A 110 4.24 -8.92 10.07
C ASN A 110 5.67 -8.60 9.63
N ILE A 111 6.14 -9.18 8.52
CA ILE A 111 7.53 -9.01 8.07
C ILE A 111 7.60 -8.16 6.81
N VAL A 112 6.89 -8.56 5.74
CA VAL A 112 7.04 -7.92 4.42
C VAL A 112 6.24 -6.63 4.33
N LEU A 113 4.98 -6.63 4.74
CA LEU A 113 4.09 -5.48 4.78
C LEU A 113 3.57 -5.29 6.21
N PRO A 114 4.44 -4.94 7.18
CA PRO A 114 4.04 -4.78 8.57
C PRO A 114 2.84 -3.83 8.64
N GLN A 115 1.74 -4.32 9.21
CA GLN A 115 0.61 -3.46 9.56
C GLN A 115 1.09 -2.50 10.65
N GLY A 116 1.57 -1.31 10.26
CA GLY A 116 1.47 -0.17 11.15
C GLY A 116 0.00 -0.09 11.53
N ASN A 117 -0.32 -0.14 12.83
CA ASN A 117 -1.68 -0.03 13.36
C ASN A 117 -2.49 0.91 12.46
N ASP A 118 -3.75 0.61 12.13
CA ASP A 118 -4.58 1.38 11.18
C ASP A 118 -4.68 2.90 11.48
N THR A 119 -4.08 3.37 12.56
CA THR A 119 -3.78 4.75 12.93
C THR A 119 -2.46 5.34 12.39
N PHE A 120 -1.49 4.58 11.87
CA PHE A 120 -0.13 5.07 11.60
C PHE A 120 -0.09 6.12 10.48
N GLY A 121 -0.94 5.99 9.46
CA GLY A 121 -1.10 7.01 8.42
C GLY A 121 -1.74 8.30 8.92
N ALA A 122 -2.63 8.22 9.91
CA ALA A 122 -3.34 9.37 10.47
C ALA A 122 -2.60 10.03 11.66
N GLN A 123 -1.93 9.24 12.50
CA GLN A 123 -1.30 9.71 13.74
C GLN A 123 0.15 10.15 13.55
N ILE A 124 0.95 9.50 12.69
CA ILE A 124 2.34 9.94 12.44
C ILE A 124 2.37 11.33 11.79
N LEU A 125 1.43 11.62 10.88
CA LEU A 125 1.34 12.96 10.29
C LEU A 125 0.73 13.99 11.24
N SER A 126 -0.16 13.59 12.17
CA SER A 126 -0.66 14.50 13.20
C SER A 126 0.41 14.86 14.24
N ALA A 127 1.33 13.93 14.56
CA ALA A 127 2.40 14.16 15.52
C ALA A 127 3.58 14.96 14.93
N ALA A 128 3.78 14.93 13.61
CA ALA A 128 4.72 15.84 12.92
C ALA A 128 4.31 17.32 13.02
N LYS A 129 3.07 17.61 13.47
CA LYS A 129 2.56 18.96 13.72
C LYS A 129 3.15 19.61 14.99
N GLU A 130 3.80 18.83 15.87
CA GLU A 130 4.44 19.31 17.12
C GLU A 130 5.96 19.05 17.16
N LEU A 131 6.68 19.42 16.10
CA LEU A 131 8.14 19.31 16.05
C LEU A 131 8.82 20.44 16.83
N GLY A 132 9.02 20.20 18.13
CA GLY A 132 9.87 21.05 18.98
C GLY A 132 10.73 20.32 20.03
N GLN A 133 10.34 19.14 20.54
CA GLN A 133 10.99 18.59 21.75
C GLN A 133 11.17 17.06 21.82
N LEU A 134 11.19 16.34 20.70
CA LEU A 134 11.21 14.85 20.70
C LEU A 134 12.55 14.20 20.32
N SER A 135 13.69 14.85 20.59
CA SER A 135 15.01 14.24 20.39
C SER A 135 15.38 13.16 21.42
N LYS A 136 14.59 12.97 22.50
CA LYS A 136 14.91 12.06 23.62
C LYS A 136 14.03 10.80 23.76
N LEU A 137 13.03 10.60 22.89
CA LEU A 137 12.17 9.39 22.92
C LEU A 137 12.39 8.42 21.75
N LYS A 138 13.38 8.70 20.89
CA LYS A 138 13.68 7.89 19.70
C LYS A 138 14.15 6.45 20.02
N ASP A 139 14.67 6.21 21.22
CA ASP A 139 15.31 4.93 21.55
C ASP A 139 14.40 3.89 22.24
N HIS A 140 13.16 4.24 22.63
CA HIS A 140 12.30 3.33 23.41
C HIS A 140 10.88 3.09 22.85
N MET A 141 10.53 3.63 21.69
CA MET A 141 9.26 3.33 21.01
C MET A 141 9.51 2.46 19.78
N ALA A 142 9.37 1.14 19.98
CA ALA A 142 9.50 0.11 18.97
C ALA A 142 8.56 0.35 17.76
N GLY A 143 9.12 0.33 16.54
CA GLY A 143 8.35 0.06 15.32
C GLY A 143 8.40 1.10 14.21
N GLU A 144 9.52 1.78 13.94
CA GLU A 144 9.71 2.33 12.59
C GLU A 144 9.79 1.14 11.63
N ALA A 145 8.81 0.99 10.72
CA ALA A 145 8.83 -0.03 9.69
C ALA A 145 10.06 0.17 8.81
N LYS A 146 11.13 -0.59 9.06
CA LYS A 146 12.37 -0.53 8.29
C LYS A 146 12.16 -1.22 6.95
N SER A 147 12.41 -0.52 5.85
CA SER A 147 12.38 -1.12 4.51
C SER A 147 13.32 -2.32 4.47
N LEU A 148 12.84 -3.42 3.89
CA LEU A 148 13.70 -4.56 3.58
C LEU A 148 14.77 -4.12 2.58
N SER A 149 16.00 -4.52 2.84
CA SER A 149 17.12 -4.41 1.90
C SER A 149 17.01 -5.51 0.83
N LEU A 150 17.72 -5.33 -0.30
CA LEU A 150 17.78 -6.36 -1.34
C LEU A 150 18.26 -7.70 -0.79
N ARG A 151 19.25 -7.71 0.12
CA ARG A 151 19.74 -8.93 0.78
C ARG A 151 18.65 -9.62 1.60
N GLN A 152 17.89 -8.85 2.37
CA GLN A 152 16.78 -9.38 3.17
C GLN A 152 15.65 -9.93 2.29
N CYS A 153 15.38 -9.32 1.13
CA CYS A 153 14.43 -9.85 0.15
C CYS A 153 14.90 -11.21 -0.39
N ALA A 154 16.18 -11.33 -0.76
CA ALA A 154 16.75 -12.60 -1.24
C ALA A 154 16.72 -13.70 -0.16
N VAL A 155 17.02 -13.35 1.09
CA VAL A 155 16.89 -14.28 2.24
C VAL A 155 15.44 -14.73 2.40
N MET A 156 14.48 -13.81 2.27
CA MET A 156 13.05 -14.15 2.33
C MET A 156 12.63 -15.07 1.18
N ASP A 157 13.09 -14.83 -0.05
CA ASP A 157 12.76 -15.68 -1.20
C ASP A 157 13.24 -17.14 -0.99
N VAL A 158 14.47 -17.33 -0.50
CA VAL A 158 14.99 -18.66 -0.13
C VAL A 158 14.14 -19.26 0.99
N ALA A 159 13.80 -18.47 2.01
CA ALA A 159 13.00 -18.93 3.13
C ALA A 159 11.59 -19.40 2.71
N LEU A 160 10.95 -18.70 1.77
CA LEU A 160 9.65 -19.10 1.21
C LEU A 160 9.74 -20.43 0.47
N ASP A 161 10.82 -20.67 -0.26
CA ASP A 161 11.04 -21.96 -0.92
C ASP A 161 11.29 -23.09 0.09
N THR A 162 12.01 -22.84 1.18
CA THR A 162 12.20 -23.81 2.28
C THR A 162 10.88 -24.13 2.99
N ILE A 163 10.06 -23.13 3.34
CA ILE A 163 8.73 -23.35 3.93
C ILE A 163 7.85 -24.18 2.98
N LYS A 164 7.86 -23.85 1.68
CA LYS A 164 7.13 -24.60 0.65
C LYS A 164 7.57 -26.07 0.60
N GLN A 165 8.87 -26.34 0.63
CA GLN A 165 9.39 -27.72 0.69
C GLN A 165 8.94 -28.44 1.96
N TYR A 166 8.95 -27.74 3.09
CA TYR A 166 8.53 -28.28 4.38
C TYR A 166 7.05 -28.69 4.39
N PHE A 167 6.15 -27.84 3.89
CA PHE A 167 4.72 -28.18 3.76
C PHE A 167 4.43 -29.24 2.68
N HIS A 168 5.34 -29.43 1.72
CA HIS A 168 5.24 -30.51 0.75
C HIS A 168 5.61 -31.88 1.36
N ALA A 169 6.59 -31.90 2.27
CA ALA A 169 7.05 -33.07 3.02
C ALA A 169 7.29 -34.31 2.12
N GLY A 170 7.98 -34.13 0.99
CA GLY A 170 8.28 -35.21 0.05
C GLY A 170 7.06 -35.89 -0.57
N GLY A 171 5.89 -35.23 -0.58
CA GLY A 171 4.63 -35.77 -1.09
C GLY A 171 3.64 -36.24 -0.02
N ASN A 172 4.06 -36.28 1.24
CA ASN A 172 3.19 -36.64 2.37
C ASN A 172 2.32 -35.48 2.85
N GLY A 173 2.69 -34.23 2.53
CA GLY A 173 1.94 -33.03 2.88
C GLY A 173 1.05 -32.53 1.74
N LEU A 174 1.21 -31.24 1.41
CA LEU A 174 0.47 -30.57 0.34
C LEU A 174 1.10 -30.82 -1.04
N LYS A 175 0.26 -30.83 -2.08
CA LYS A 175 0.75 -30.95 -3.47
C LYS A 175 1.52 -29.68 -3.86
N LYS A 176 2.65 -29.81 -4.56
CA LYS A 176 3.42 -28.65 -5.08
C LYS A 176 2.55 -27.69 -5.89
N ALA A 177 1.72 -28.22 -6.78
CA ALA A 177 0.81 -27.43 -7.60
C ALA A 177 -0.22 -26.60 -6.80
N PHE A 178 -0.59 -27.04 -5.59
CA PHE A 178 -1.45 -26.25 -4.70
C PHE A 178 -0.65 -25.09 -4.07
N LEU A 179 0.56 -25.38 -3.58
CA LEU A 179 1.42 -24.37 -2.96
C LEU A 179 1.85 -23.29 -3.96
N GLU A 180 2.20 -23.66 -5.19
CA GLU A 180 2.61 -22.72 -6.24
C GLU A 180 1.48 -21.82 -6.73
N LYS A 181 0.24 -22.30 -6.69
CA LYS A 181 -0.96 -21.54 -7.08
C LYS A 181 -1.66 -20.86 -5.90
N SER A 182 -1.08 -20.91 -4.71
CA SER A 182 -1.65 -20.26 -3.53
C SER A 182 -1.69 -18.74 -3.73
N PRO A 183 -2.86 -18.10 -3.56
CA PRO A 183 -2.98 -16.65 -3.69
C PRO A 183 -2.13 -15.92 -2.65
N GLU A 184 -1.99 -16.48 -1.44
CA GLU A 184 -1.19 -15.91 -0.36
C GLU A 184 0.31 -15.87 -0.71
N LEU A 185 0.85 -16.96 -1.29
CA LEU A 185 2.24 -16.98 -1.75
C LEU A 185 2.46 -16.03 -2.94
N SER A 186 1.50 -15.96 -3.86
CA SER A 186 1.57 -15.04 -4.99
C SER A 186 1.58 -13.58 -4.52
N SER A 187 0.73 -13.22 -3.56
CA SER A 187 0.69 -11.87 -2.95
C SER A 187 2.02 -11.53 -2.29
N LEU A 188 2.55 -12.45 -1.48
CA LEU A 188 3.80 -12.25 -0.76
C LEU A 188 5.01 -12.06 -1.70
N ARG A 189 5.11 -12.88 -2.75
CA ARG A 189 6.17 -12.74 -3.77
C ARG A 189 6.01 -11.46 -4.57
N HIS A 190 4.79 -11.07 -4.89
CA HIS A 190 4.53 -9.79 -5.53
C HIS A 190 5.01 -8.64 -4.65
N ALA A 191 4.65 -8.62 -3.36
CA ALA A 191 5.11 -7.62 -2.40
C ALA A 191 6.66 -7.55 -2.31
N LEU A 192 7.35 -8.70 -2.23
CA LEU A 192 8.81 -8.74 -2.24
C LEU A 192 9.42 -8.19 -3.53
N SER A 193 8.81 -8.49 -4.69
CA SER A 193 9.27 -7.94 -5.97
C SER A 193 9.18 -6.40 -6.00
N LEU A 194 8.18 -5.80 -5.36
CA LEU A 194 8.02 -4.36 -5.27
C LEU A 194 9.13 -3.70 -4.41
N TYR A 195 9.64 -4.39 -3.39
CA TYR A 195 10.79 -3.89 -2.60
C TYR A 195 12.05 -3.68 -3.45
N THR A 196 12.22 -4.50 -4.49
CA THR A 196 13.39 -4.41 -5.38
C THR A 196 13.27 -3.32 -6.46
N GLN A 197 12.11 -2.70 -6.61
CA GLN A 197 11.88 -1.69 -7.65
C GLN A 197 12.38 -0.30 -7.22
N THR A 198 12.70 0.56 -8.18
CA THR A 198 13.03 1.98 -7.88
C THR A 198 11.77 2.75 -7.48
N THR A 199 11.95 3.92 -6.87
CA THR A 199 10.81 4.76 -6.43
C THR A 199 9.99 5.22 -7.63
N ASP A 200 10.64 5.58 -8.73
CA ASP A 200 9.97 5.94 -9.98
C ASP A 200 9.11 4.78 -10.54
N THR A 201 9.64 3.55 -10.55
CA THR A 201 8.87 2.39 -11.04
C THR A 201 7.66 2.09 -10.15
N LEU A 202 7.79 2.24 -8.83
CA LEU A 202 6.67 2.07 -7.91
C LEU A 202 5.60 3.16 -8.10
N ILE A 203 6.00 4.42 -8.26
CA ILE A 203 5.08 5.53 -8.53
C ILE A 203 4.37 5.32 -9.86
N LYS A 204 5.09 4.92 -10.92
CA LYS A 204 4.51 4.57 -12.22
C LYS A 204 3.49 3.44 -12.11
N THR A 205 3.83 2.38 -11.38
CA THR A 205 2.94 1.22 -11.14
C THR A 205 1.69 1.64 -10.37
N PHE A 206 1.85 2.50 -9.36
CA PHE A 206 0.73 3.09 -8.64
C PHE A 206 -0.20 3.82 -9.61
N VAL A 207 0.29 4.83 -10.33
CA VAL A 207 -0.55 5.65 -11.21
C VAL A 207 -1.26 4.79 -12.25
N SER A 208 -0.55 3.83 -12.83
CA SER A 208 -1.09 2.92 -13.86
C SER A 208 -2.13 1.92 -13.34
N SER A 209 -2.05 1.53 -12.06
CA SER A 209 -3.02 0.58 -11.45
C SER A 209 -4.25 1.28 -10.88
N GLN A 210 -4.12 2.52 -10.45
CA GLN A 210 -5.16 3.23 -9.73
C GLN A 210 -6.23 3.82 -10.66
N HIS A 211 -7.26 3.03 -11.00
CA HIS A 211 -8.31 3.45 -11.94
C HIS A 211 -9.48 4.23 -11.33
N ALA A 212 -9.71 4.12 -10.02
CA ALA A 212 -10.94 4.59 -9.37
C ALA A 212 -10.78 5.83 -8.46
N GLN A 213 -9.58 6.43 -8.36
CA GLN A 213 -9.29 7.44 -7.32
C GLN A 213 -10.11 8.74 -7.42
N GLY A 214 -10.78 9.00 -8.55
CA GLY A 214 -11.51 10.24 -8.81
C GLY A 214 -12.94 10.09 -9.32
N SER A 215 -13.41 8.86 -9.61
CA SER A 215 -14.71 8.65 -10.28
C SER A 215 -15.89 8.38 -9.34
N CYS A 216 -15.64 8.11 -8.05
CA CYS A 216 -16.69 7.76 -7.08
C CYS A 216 -16.45 8.43 -5.73
N VAL A 217 -16.66 9.75 -5.65
CA VAL A 217 -16.65 10.47 -4.38
C VAL A 217 -18.06 10.40 -3.78
N ASP A 218 -18.25 9.55 -2.77
CA ASP A 218 -19.47 9.55 -1.97
C ASP A 218 -19.55 10.88 -1.20
N LYS A 219 -20.65 11.62 -1.39
CA LYS A 219 -20.91 12.96 -0.83
C LYS A 219 -19.79 13.98 -1.10
N PRO A 220 -19.73 14.58 -2.30
CA PRO A 220 -18.75 15.62 -2.60
C PRO A 220 -18.90 16.83 -1.68
N ILE A 221 -17.76 17.40 -1.32
CA ILE A 221 -17.59 18.56 -0.42
C ILE A 221 -17.27 19.85 -1.19
N GLY A 222 -17.64 19.87 -2.46
CA GLY A 222 -17.34 20.90 -3.44
C GLY A 222 -16.64 20.30 -4.65
N GLU A 223 -16.28 21.14 -5.60
CA GLU A 223 -15.64 20.73 -6.85
C GLU A 223 -14.62 21.78 -7.33
N VAL A 224 -13.59 21.33 -8.04
CA VAL A 224 -12.58 22.20 -8.67
C VAL A 224 -12.73 22.11 -10.18
N CYS A 225 -12.80 23.25 -10.86
CA CYS A 225 -12.78 23.31 -12.31
C CYS A 225 -11.35 23.53 -12.80
N VAL A 226 -10.85 22.59 -13.60
CA VAL A 226 -9.53 22.66 -14.22
C VAL A 226 -9.64 22.45 -15.73
N HIS A 227 -8.86 23.21 -16.49
CA HIS A 227 -8.62 22.95 -17.90
C HIS A 227 -7.22 22.39 -18.06
N ILE A 228 -7.10 21.26 -18.75
CA ILE A 228 -5.84 20.52 -18.94
C ILE A 228 -5.59 20.40 -20.43
N GLU A 229 -4.41 20.83 -20.84
CA GLU A 229 -3.91 20.69 -22.20
C GLU A 229 -2.61 19.89 -22.19
N LEU A 230 -2.58 18.82 -22.98
CA LEU A 230 -1.43 17.95 -23.15
C LEU A 230 -0.70 18.32 -24.45
N TYR A 231 0.61 18.56 -24.35
CA TYR A 231 1.45 18.88 -25.51
C TYR A 231 2.68 17.99 -25.55
N THR A 232 2.97 17.41 -26.72
CA THR A 232 4.22 16.70 -26.98
C THR A 232 4.98 17.43 -28.06
N HIS A 233 6.21 17.85 -27.77
CA HIS A 233 7.04 18.54 -28.73
C HIS A 233 7.45 17.58 -29.88
N PRO A 234 7.16 17.91 -31.15
CA PRO A 234 7.25 16.96 -32.26
C PRO A 234 8.67 16.48 -32.57
N LYS A 235 9.71 17.25 -32.19
CA LYS A 235 11.12 16.89 -32.47
C LYS A 235 11.83 16.24 -31.30
N SER A 236 11.60 16.72 -30.08
CA SER A 236 12.31 16.25 -28.88
C SER A 236 11.55 15.14 -28.14
N GLY A 237 10.26 14.97 -28.44
CA GLY A 237 9.36 14.11 -27.68
C GLY A 237 9.07 14.62 -26.27
N GLU A 238 9.51 15.83 -25.91
CA GLU A 238 9.29 16.40 -24.59
C GLU A 238 7.80 16.67 -24.37
N ARG A 239 7.28 16.12 -23.27
CA ARG A 239 5.90 16.25 -22.87
C ARG A 239 5.74 17.39 -21.88
N LYS A 240 4.73 18.23 -22.13
CA LYS A 240 4.33 19.36 -21.30
C LYS A 240 2.84 19.26 -20.99
N VAL A 241 2.48 19.55 -19.75
CA VAL A 241 1.09 19.67 -19.31
C VAL A 241 0.83 21.11 -18.90
N THR A 242 -0.20 21.72 -19.48
CA THR A 242 -0.69 23.03 -19.06
C THR A 242 -1.98 22.82 -18.30
N ALA A 243 -2.03 23.26 -17.04
CA ALA A 243 -3.21 23.16 -16.20
C ALA A 243 -3.67 24.56 -15.77
N LYS A 244 -4.89 24.94 -16.17
CA LYS A 244 -5.52 26.18 -15.74
C LYS A 244 -6.57 25.88 -14.68
N VAL A 245 -6.30 26.31 -13.44
CA VAL A 245 -7.28 26.27 -12.35
C VAL A 245 -8.23 27.44 -12.53
N VAL A 246 -9.45 27.15 -12.97
CA VAL A 246 -10.46 28.18 -13.24
C VAL A 246 -11.07 28.68 -11.94
N GLY A 247 -11.47 27.76 -11.07
CA GLY A 247 -12.16 28.06 -9.83
C GLY A 247 -12.48 26.80 -9.04
N ALA A 248 -13.09 27.00 -7.89
CA ALA A 248 -13.81 25.97 -7.15
C ALA A 248 -15.25 26.42 -6.92
N SER A 249 -16.15 25.46 -6.69
CA SER A 249 -17.57 25.70 -6.44
C SER A 249 -18.05 24.88 -5.26
N ASP A 250 -19.06 25.42 -4.58
CA ASP A 250 -19.84 24.74 -3.54
C ASP A 250 -18.98 24.04 -2.48
N LEU A 251 -17.88 24.70 -2.10
CA LEU A 251 -17.03 24.23 -1.03
C LEU A 251 -17.88 24.12 0.23
N LYS A 252 -17.82 22.99 0.91
CA LYS A 252 -18.41 22.81 2.23
C LYS A 252 -17.25 22.93 3.20
N TRP A 253 -17.12 24.02 3.95
CA TRP A 253 -16.03 24.22 4.89
C TRP A 253 -16.42 25.24 5.97
N GLN A 254 -16.13 24.94 7.22
CA GLN A 254 -16.34 25.84 8.35
C GLN A 254 -15.02 26.05 9.10
N THR A 255 -14.73 27.31 9.43
CA THR A 255 -13.50 27.74 10.11
C THR A 255 -13.84 28.86 11.09
N SER A 256 -13.09 28.96 12.19
CA SER A 256 -13.32 29.99 13.21
C SER A 256 -12.91 31.40 12.75
N GLY A 257 -12.03 31.46 11.75
CA GLY A 257 -11.50 32.69 11.18
C GLY A 257 -12.09 33.04 9.81
N MET A 258 -11.35 33.86 9.06
CA MET A 258 -11.71 34.18 7.68
C MET A 258 -11.33 33.03 6.76
N PHE A 259 -12.31 32.43 6.07
CA PHE A 259 -12.04 31.40 5.07
C PHE A 259 -11.25 31.98 3.90
N ARG A 260 -10.09 31.38 3.59
CA ARG A 260 -9.17 31.87 2.53
C ARG A 260 -8.74 30.74 1.60
N PRO A 261 -9.65 30.19 0.78
CA PRO A 261 -9.31 29.06 -0.07
C PRO A 261 -8.29 29.41 -1.14
N PHE A 262 -7.40 28.45 -1.37
CA PHE A 262 -6.52 28.36 -2.54
C PHE A 262 -6.43 26.90 -3.00
N VAL A 263 -5.98 26.70 -4.23
CA VAL A 263 -5.77 25.36 -4.79
C VAL A 263 -4.29 25.09 -4.90
N GLU A 264 -3.82 24.04 -4.24
CA GLU A 264 -2.53 23.43 -4.48
C GLU A 264 -2.67 22.38 -5.59
N ILE A 265 -1.83 22.50 -6.62
CA ILE A 265 -1.83 21.61 -7.78
C ILE A 265 -0.47 20.93 -7.88
N THR A 266 -0.48 19.60 -7.85
CA THR A 266 0.75 18.79 -7.85
C THR A 266 0.71 17.73 -8.93
N MET A 267 1.74 17.70 -9.77
CA MET A 267 1.97 16.64 -10.75
C MET A 267 2.64 15.46 -10.06
N ILE A 268 2.09 14.27 -10.27
CA ILE A 268 2.56 13.01 -9.69
C ILE A 268 2.85 12.04 -10.82
N GLY A 269 4.00 11.38 -10.75
CA GLY A 269 4.47 10.41 -11.75
C GLY A 269 5.99 10.22 -11.66
N PRO A 270 6.57 9.36 -12.50
CA PRO A 270 8.00 9.05 -12.47
C PRO A 270 8.85 10.22 -13.01
N HIS A 271 10.10 10.28 -12.57
CA HIS A 271 11.14 11.17 -13.12
C HIS A 271 10.84 12.67 -12.95
N LEU A 272 10.31 13.03 -11.78
CA LEU A 272 9.96 14.41 -11.40
C LEU A 272 10.82 14.97 -10.26
N SER A 273 11.88 14.28 -9.85
CA SER A 273 12.72 14.66 -8.70
C SER A 273 13.43 16.01 -8.89
N ASP A 274 13.85 16.30 -10.12
CA ASP A 274 14.57 17.50 -10.54
C ASP A 274 13.67 18.58 -11.15
N LYS A 275 12.34 18.35 -11.18
CA LYS A 275 11.37 19.20 -11.88
C LYS A 275 10.42 19.89 -10.92
N LYS A 276 10.02 21.11 -11.26
CA LYS A 276 8.97 21.81 -10.51
C LYS A 276 7.62 21.12 -10.77
N ARG A 277 7.13 20.42 -9.75
CA ARG A 277 5.90 19.62 -9.81
C ARG A 277 4.74 20.15 -8.97
N LYS A 278 4.94 21.22 -8.20
CA LYS A 278 3.93 21.78 -7.29
C LYS A 278 3.77 23.29 -7.49
N PHE A 279 2.51 23.73 -7.56
CA PHE A 279 2.13 25.13 -7.64
C PHE A 279 0.92 25.39 -6.74
N GLN A 280 0.65 26.65 -6.46
CA GLN A 280 -0.50 27.10 -5.67
C GLN A 280 -1.10 28.34 -6.32
N THR A 281 -2.41 28.44 -6.32
CA THR A 281 -3.11 29.67 -6.71
C THR A 281 -2.98 30.74 -5.62
N LYS A 282 -3.29 31.98 -5.94
CA LYS A 282 -3.53 33.01 -4.93
C LYS A 282 -4.78 32.65 -4.14
N SER A 283 -4.76 32.92 -2.83
CA SER A 283 -5.95 32.74 -1.98
C SER A 283 -7.02 33.79 -2.27
N LYS A 284 -8.27 33.43 -2.02
CA LYS A 284 -9.44 34.32 -2.13
C LYS A 284 -10.09 34.44 -0.77
N ASN A 285 -10.47 35.65 -0.39
CA ASN A 285 -11.07 35.87 0.94
C ASN A 285 -12.57 35.58 0.91
N ASN A 286 -13.05 34.88 1.93
CA ASN A 286 -14.45 34.65 2.27
C ASN A 286 -15.32 34.12 1.11
N SER A 287 -14.81 33.13 0.37
CA SER A 287 -15.47 32.68 -0.86
C SER A 287 -15.55 31.17 -0.92
N TRP A 288 -16.75 30.61 -0.91
CA TRP A 288 -16.99 29.17 -1.10
C TRP A 288 -17.11 28.75 -2.57
N SER A 289 -17.13 29.71 -3.50
CA SER A 289 -17.03 29.48 -4.95
C SER A 289 -15.98 30.39 -5.60
N PRO A 290 -14.69 30.27 -5.20
CA PRO A 290 -13.63 31.17 -5.63
C PRO A 290 -13.26 31.00 -7.11
N LYS A 291 -13.00 32.12 -7.80
CA LYS A 291 -12.45 32.14 -9.17
C LYS A 291 -10.97 32.50 -9.15
N PHE A 292 -10.12 31.59 -9.64
CA PHE A 292 -8.67 31.75 -9.67
C PHE A 292 -8.18 32.22 -11.04
N ASN A 293 -8.55 31.49 -12.11
CA ASN A 293 -8.10 31.72 -13.49
C ASN A 293 -6.57 31.74 -13.65
N GLU A 294 -5.86 30.89 -12.90
CA GLU A 294 -4.40 30.81 -12.92
C GLU A 294 -3.93 29.59 -13.72
N THR A 295 -2.88 29.76 -14.53
CA THR A 295 -2.35 28.72 -15.42
C THR A 295 -0.95 28.31 -14.98
N PHE A 296 -0.72 27.00 -14.90
CA PHE A 296 0.52 26.39 -14.50
C PHE A 296 1.04 25.45 -15.58
N HIS A 297 2.35 25.30 -15.65
CA HIS A 297 3.02 24.47 -16.64
C HIS A 297 3.92 23.45 -15.96
N PHE A 298 3.76 22.19 -16.36
CA PHE A 298 4.57 21.06 -15.91
C PHE A 298 5.35 20.51 -17.09
N ILE A 299 6.65 20.29 -16.91
CA ILE A 299 7.52 19.65 -17.90
C ILE A 299 7.76 18.24 -17.39
N LEU A 300 7.40 17.22 -18.20
CA LEU A 300 7.51 15.80 -17.80
C LEU A 300 8.76 15.12 -18.39
N GLY A 301 9.31 15.66 -19.48
CA GLY A 301 10.39 15.01 -20.24
C GLY A 301 9.86 14.08 -21.33
N ASN A 302 10.68 13.18 -21.85
CA ASN A 302 10.33 12.30 -22.99
C ASN A 302 10.34 10.79 -22.66
N GLN A 303 10.65 10.41 -21.42
CA GLN A 303 10.85 9.01 -21.02
C GLN A 303 9.54 8.22 -20.95
N ASP A 304 8.53 8.73 -20.24
CA ASP A 304 7.23 8.06 -20.04
C ASP A 304 6.06 8.83 -20.64
N GLY A 305 5.05 8.11 -21.12
CA GLY A 305 3.82 8.68 -21.65
C GLY A 305 2.95 9.32 -20.57
N PHE A 306 1.96 10.13 -21.00
CA PHE A 306 1.07 10.84 -20.07
C PHE A 306 0.29 9.88 -19.16
N GLU A 307 0.05 8.65 -19.60
CA GLU A 307 -0.63 7.61 -18.82
C GLU A 307 0.05 7.23 -17.51
N CYS A 308 1.34 7.55 -17.37
CA CYS A 308 2.12 7.33 -16.16
C CYS A 308 2.02 8.48 -15.15
N TYR A 309 1.23 9.51 -15.45
CA TYR A 309 1.12 10.74 -14.67
C TYR A 309 -0.33 11.06 -14.30
N GLU A 310 -0.46 11.74 -13.17
CA GLU A 310 -1.74 12.23 -12.65
C GLU A 310 -1.55 13.60 -11.99
N LEU A 311 -2.63 14.35 -11.92
CA LEU A 311 -2.68 15.69 -11.36
C LEU A 311 -3.51 15.67 -10.08
N GLN A 312 -2.89 15.92 -8.93
CA GLN A 312 -3.57 16.03 -7.65
C GLN A 312 -3.92 17.50 -7.38
N LEU A 313 -5.20 17.75 -7.12
CA LEU A 313 -5.76 19.05 -6.76
C LEU A 313 -6.16 19.01 -5.29
N CYS A 314 -5.62 19.91 -4.48
CA CYS A 314 -5.92 20.00 -3.06
C CYS A 314 -6.39 21.41 -2.73
N VAL A 315 -7.66 21.55 -2.34
CA VAL A 315 -8.19 22.82 -1.86
C VAL A 315 -7.83 22.94 -0.39
N LYS A 316 -7.20 24.06 -0.03
CA LYS A 316 -6.75 24.34 1.35
C LYS A 316 -7.25 25.70 1.80
N ASP A 317 -7.52 25.83 3.09
CA ASP A 317 -7.81 27.07 3.78
C ASP A 317 -6.52 27.65 4.35
N TYR A 318 -6.14 28.84 3.89
CA TYR A 318 -4.91 29.49 4.34
C TYR A 318 -5.03 29.96 5.80
N CYS A 319 -4.13 29.47 6.64
CA CYS A 319 -4.11 29.78 8.07
C CYS A 319 -2.87 30.62 8.42
N PHE A 320 -3.06 31.87 8.81
CA PHE A 320 -1.92 32.70 9.25
C PHE A 320 -1.29 32.14 10.53
N GLY A 321 0.02 31.90 10.51
CA GLY A 321 0.78 31.42 11.68
C GLY A 321 0.51 29.96 12.06
N ARG A 322 -0.23 29.19 11.25
CA ARG A 322 -0.48 27.76 11.44
C ARG A 322 -0.32 27.02 10.10
N ALA A 323 -0.36 25.69 10.14
CA ALA A 323 -0.46 24.91 8.92
C ALA A 323 -1.82 25.14 8.24
N ASP A 324 -1.82 25.23 6.91
CA ASP A 324 -3.04 25.33 6.12
C ASP A 324 -3.93 24.09 6.31
N SER A 325 -5.24 24.31 6.41
CA SER A 325 -6.19 23.23 6.63
C SER A 325 -6.66 22.65 5.29
N VAL A 326 -6.59 21.32 5.14
CA VAL A 326 -7.07 20.66 3.92
C VAL A 326 -8.60 20.67 3.91
N VAL A 327 -9.19 21.30 2.90
CA VAL A 327 -10.63 21.33 2.69
C VAL A 327 -11.08 20.07 1.96
N GLY A 328 -10.38 19.68 0.90
CA GLY A 328 -10.69 18.50 0.10
C GLY A 328 -9.66 18.22 -0.99
N VAL A 329 -9.67 16.98 -1.49
CA VAL A 329 -8.69 16.50 -2.49
C VAL A 329 -9.41 15.87 -3.67
N ALA A 330 -8.88 16.07 -4.88
CA ALA A 330 -9.28 15.40 -6.10
C ALA A 330 -8.04 14.99 -6.93
N VAL A 331 -8.20 14.00 -7.80
CA VAL A 331 -7.15 13.53 -8.72
C VAL A 331 -7.71 13.45 -10.13
N VAL A 332 -6.92 13.91 -11.10
CA VAL A 332 -7.18 13.77 -12.53
C VAL A 332 -6.10 12.89 -13.16
N GLN A 333 -6.49 11.76 -13.70
CA GLN A 333 -5.60 10.83 -14.38
C GLN A 333 -5.35 11.32 -15.81
N LEU A 334 -4.08 11.55 -16.18
CA LEU A 334 -3.80 12.13 -17.50
C LEU A 334 -4.09 11.15 -18.66
N ARG A 335 -4.09 9.83 -18.40
CA ARG A 335 -4.53 8.81 -19.38
C ARG A 335 -5.96 9.02 -19.88
N ASP A 336 -6.82 9.63 -19.08
CA ASP A 336 -8.24 9.81 -19.41
C ASP A 336 -8.48 11.09 -20.23
N ILE A 337 -7.43 11.92 -20.40
CA ILE A 337 -7.51 13.20 -21.08
C ILE A 337 -7.20 13.04 -22.57
N LYS A 338 -8.19 13.38 -23.41
CA LYS A 338 -8.05 13.41 -24.87
C LYS A 338 -7.77 14.83 -25.36
N GLY A 339 -6.49 15.19 -25.47
CA GLY A 339 -6.07 16.50 -25.98
C GLY A 339 -6.28 17.62 -24.96
N ASN A 340 -7.26 18.49 -25.22
CA ASN A 340 -7.66 19.56 -24.30
C ASN A 340 -8.98 19.19 -23.61
N CYS A 341 -9.01 19.23 -22.28
CA CYS A 341 -10.16 18.86 -21.48
C CYS A 341 -10.44 19.92 -20.41
N ALA A 342 -11.70 20.32 -20.30
CA ALA A 342 -12.21 21.04 -19.14
C ALA A 342 -13.00 20.05 -18.29
N CYS A 343 -12.62 19.86 -17.03
CA CYS A 343 -13.31 18.95 -16.13
C CYS A 343 -13.63 19.60 -14.78
N TRP A 344 -14.76 19.16 -14.22
CA TRP A 344 -15.15 19.41 -12.85
C TRP A 344 -14.74 18.20 -12.02
N CYS A 345 -13.87 18.45 -11.05
CA CYS A 345 -13.28 17.41 -10.22
C CYS A 345 -13.96 17.46 -8.85
N PRO A 346 -14.83 16.50 -8.50
CA PRO A 346 -15.46 16.45 -7.19
C PRO A 346 -14.40 16.26 -6.11
N LEU A 347 -14.48 17.06 -5.05
CA LEU A 347 -13.57 16.99 -3.91
C LEU A 347 -14.07 15.95 -2.92
N GLY A 348 -13.17 15.07 -2.49
CA GLY A 348 -13.40 14.09 -1.43
C GLY A 348 -12.66 14.42 -0.15
N TYR A 349 -13.06 13.76 0.94
CA TYR A 349 -12.42 13.84 2.26
C TYR A 349 -11.00 13.23 2.27
N ARG A 350 -10.77 12.22 1.42
CA ARG A 350 -9.50 11.52 1.25
C ARG A 350 -9.47 10.87 -0.13
N LEU A 351 -8.28 10.53 -0.62
CA LEU A 351 -8.15 9.70 -1.81
C LEU A 351 -8.44 8.23 -1.47
N HIS A 352 -9.22 7.58 -2.34
CA HIS A 352 -9.39 6.13 -2.28
C HIS A 352 -8.27 5.45 -3.07
N MET A 353 -7.77 4.33 -2.55
CA MET A 353 -6.74 3.49 -3.17
C MET A 353 -7.20 2.04 -3.10
N ASP A 354 -6.90 1.26 -4.14
CA ASP A 354 -7.06 -0.19 -4.08
C ASP A 354 -5.89 -0.85 -3.32
N ASP A 355 -5.93 -2.18 -3.17
CA ASP A 355 -4.91 -2.95 -2.46
C ASP A 355 -3.50 -2.80 -3.06
N THR A 356 -3.42 -2.60 -4.38
CA THR A 356 -2.14 -2.36 -5.07
C THR A 356 -1.59 -0.98 -4.69
N GLY A 357 -2.44 0.03 -4.69
CA GLY A 357 -2.10 1.39 -4.29
C GLY A 357 -1.68 1.49 -2.82
N LEU A 358 -2.37 0.77 -1.94
CA LEU A 358 -2.03 0.66 -0.52
C LEU A 358 -0.67 -0.03 -0.32
N THR A 359 -0.42 -1.12 -1.04
CA THR A 359 0.86 -1.85 -0.98
C THR A 359 2.02 -0.97 -1.44
N ALA A 360 1.90 -0.33 -2.61
CA ALA A 360 2.92 0.56 -3.14
C ALA A 360 3.22 1.73 -2.17
N THR A 361 2.18 2.36 -1.63
CA THR A 361 2.33 3.46 -0.66
C THR A 361 3.00 2.99 0.64
N ARG A 362 2.67 1.78 1.12
CA ARG A 362 3.31 1.18 2.30
C ARG A 362 4.80 0.91 2.06
N ILE A 363 5.19 0.39 0.91
CA ILE A 363 6.60 0.16 0.57
C ILE A 363 7.34 1.49 0.47
N LEU A 364 6.75 2.48 -0.21
CA LEU A 364 7.32 3.82 -0.31
C LEU A 364 7.47 4.50 1.05
N SER A 365 6.54 4.30 2.00
CA SER A 365 6.63 4.88 3.35
C SER A 365 7.83 4.37 4.16
N GLN A 366 8.38 3.21 3.80
CA GLN A 366 9.53 2.61 4.47
C GLN A 366 10.85 3.15 3.91
N ARG A 367 10.83 3.91 2.80
CA ARG A 367 12.01 4.55 2.20
C ARG A 367 12.30 5.90 2.86
N SER A 368 12.66 5.86 4.14
CA SER A 368 12.89 7.06 4.95
C SER A 368 14.08 7.93 4.51
N ASN A 369 14.91 7.47 3.57
CA ASN A 369 16.01 8.24 2.99
C ASN A 369 15.69 8.78 1.58
N ASP A 370 14.49 8.54 1.06
CA ASP A 370 14.06 8.98 -0.27
C ASP A 370 13.00 10.08 -0.15
N ASP A 371 13.37 11.31 -0.48
CA ASP A 371 12.48 12.46 -0.35
C ASP A 371 11.33 12.45 -1.37
N VAL A 372 11.51 11.81 -2.54
CA VAL A 372 10.45 11.62 -3.52
C VAL A 372 9.41 10.66 -2.96
N ALA A 373 9.84 9.55 -2.35
CA ALA A 373 8.95 8.60 -1.70
C ALA A 373 8.18 9.23 -0.53
N LYS A 374 8.87 9.99 0.33
CA LYS A 374 8.22 10.72 1.44
C LYS A 374 7.15 11.68 0.96
N GLU A 375 7.47 12.50 -0.05
CA GLU A 375 6.52 13.47 -0.57
C GLU A 375 5.32 12.78 -1.21
N PHE A 376 5.55 11.72 -1.99
CA PHE A 376 4.48 10.91 -2.59
C PHE A 376 3.54 10.35 -1.51
N VAL A 377 4.10 9.71 -0.48
CA VAL A 377 3.32 9.15 0.64
C VAL A 377 2.54 10.25 1.37
N ARG A 378 3.16 11.42 1.59
CA ARG A 378 2.51 12.57 2.22
C ARG A 378 1.31 13.04 1.39
N LEU A 379 1.47 13.17 0.06
CA LEU A 379 0.42 13.60 -0.85
C LEU A 379 -0.75 12.60 -0.90
N LYS A 380 -0.46 11.30 -0.96
CA LYS A 380 -1.48 10.24 -1.00
C LYS A 380 -2.17 9.99 0.33
N SER A 381 -1.56 10.44 1.43
CA SER A 381 -2.15 10.39 2.77
C SER A 381 -2.85 11.69 3.18
N GLU A 382 -2.94 12.71 2.30
CA GLU A 382 -3.66 13.94 2.63
C GLU A 382 -5.15 13.63 2.87
N THR A 383 -5.64 14.08 4.02
CA THR A 383 -7.04 13.98 4.42
C THR A 383 -7.58 15.35 4.79
N ARG A 384 -8.87 15.56 4.59
CA ARG A 384 -9.59 16.74 5.05
C ARG A 384 -9.38 16.93 6.54
N SER A 385 -9.05 18.16 6.92
CA SER A 385 -8.85 18.54 8.32
C SER A 385 -10.19 18.59 9.06
N ALA A 386 -10.17 18.39 10.38
CA ALA A 386 -11.35 18.60 11.20
C ALA A 386 -11.79 20.07 11.10
N GLU A 387 -13.10 20.29 11.03
CA GLU A 387 -13.67 21.63 11.06
C GLU A 387 -13.50 22.25 12.45
N GLU A 388 -13.24 23.55 12.51
CA GLU A 388 -13.14 24.25 13.79
C GLU A 388 -14.56 24.69 14.24
N GLY A 389 -14.99 24.27 15.43
CA GLY A 389 -16.20 24.79 16.09
C GLY A 389 -17.47 23.91 16.05
N THR A 390 -17.34 22.58 16.02
CA THR A 390 -18.45 21.66 16.36
C THR A 390 -18.69 21.54 17.85
#